data_AF-K1S8J4-F1
#
_entry.id   AF-K1S8J4-F1
#
_cell.length_a   1.000
_cell.length_b   1.000
_cell.length_c   1.000
_cell.angle_alpha   90.00
_cell.angle_beta   90.00
_cell.angle_gamma   90.00
#
_symmetry.space_group_name_H-M   'P 1'
#
loop_
_entity.id
_entity.type
_entity.pdbx_description
1 polymer ?
#
loop_
_entity_poly.entity_id
_entity_poly.type
_entity_poly.pdbx_seq_one_letter_code
_entity_poly.pdbx_strand_id
1 'polypeptide(L)'
;MELFTDDFRYYLNGHLAVKDKLLQARNAKWCNKDMQTMHMGHQPMIWLIDDTHARGVFQYEDHMCYYDDSEVLQGWLVYCDDFVKGSDGAWRIQKLRMAYREMDGSFRSTMVPKDWVPDEWDTP
;
A
#
# COMPACT_ATOMS: atom_id res chain seq x y z
N MET A 1 -5.60 11.06 0.94
CA MET A 1 -4.35 11.68 0.44
C MET A 1 -3.47 12.29 1.53
N GLU A 2 -4.01 12.54 2.72
CA GLU A 2 -3.28 13.17 3.83
C GLU A 2 -2.19 12.30 4.44
N LEU A 3 -2.22 10.98 4.19
CA LEU A 3 -1.30 9.98 4.73
C LEU A 3 0.09 9.96 4.07
N PHE A 4 0.23 10.52 2.87
CA PHE A 4 1.47 10.45 2.08
C PHE A 4 2.04 11.84 1.83
N THR A 5 3.36 11.95 1.85
CA THR A 5 4.06 13.18 1.44
C THR A 5 3.90 13.44 -0.06
N ASP A 6 4.15 14.67 -0.50
CA ASP A 6 4.07 15.01 -1.93
C ASP A 6 5.20 14.38 -2.76
N ASP A 7 6.34 14.11 -2.14
CA ASP A 7 7.48 13.42 -2.74
C ASP A 7 7.42 11.88 -2.59
N PHE A 8 6.23 11.33 -2.33
CA PHE A 8 5.99 9.90 -2.09
C PHE A 8 6.63 8.96 -3.12
N ARG A 9 7.16 7.83 -2.66
CA ARG A 9 7.67 6.75 -3.51
C ARG A 9 7.17 5.38 -3.04
N TYR A 10 6.66 4.60 -3.97
CA TYR A 10 6.26 3.21 -3.74
C TYR A 10 7.20 2.24 -4.46
N TYR A 11 7.73 1.27 -3.70
CA TYR A 11 8.56 0.19 -4.20
C TYR A 11 7.87 -1.16 -3.98
N LEU A 12 7.88 -2.00 -4.99
CA LEU A 12 7.38 -3.37 -4.93
C LEU A 12 8.53 -4.33 -5.27
N ASN A 13 8.81 -5.27 -4.36
CA ASN A 13 9.88 -6.25 -4.48
C ASN A 13 11.24 -5.64 -4.85
N GLY A 14 11.55 -4.45 -4.30
CA GLY A 14 12.80 -3.73 -4.53
C GLY A 14 12.81 -2.81 -5.76
N HIS A 15 11.77 -2.84 -6.61
CA HIS A 15 11.67 -1.99 -7.80
C HIS A 15 10.80 -0.77 -7.53
N LEU A 16 11.23 0.40 -8.02
CA LEU A 16 10.41 1.61 -7.95
C LEU A 16 9.20 1.44 -8.86
N ALA A 17 8.02 1.29 -8.27
CA ALA A 17 6.77 1.03 -8.98
C ALA A 17 6.01 2.32 -9.29
N VAL A 18 5.90 3.24 -8.31
CA VAL A 18 5.12 4.47 -8.45
C VAL A 18 5.81 5.65 -7.75
N LYS A 19 5.75 6.83 -8.35
CA LYS A 19 6.31 8.10 -7.81
C LYS A 19 5.25 9.11 -7.36
N ASP A 20 3.98 8.75 -7.48
CA ASP A 20 2.85 9.65 -7.25
C ASP A 20 1.79 8.96 -6.38
N LYS A 21 1.34 9.65 -5.33
CA LYS A 21 0.42 9.08 -4.34
C LYS A 21 -0.98 8.82 -4.90
N LEU A 22 -1.45 9.65 -5.84
CA LEU A 22 -2.75 9.44 -6.50
C LEU A 22 -2.71 8.24 -7.43
N LEU A 23 -1.64 8.10 -8.20
CA LEU A 23 -1.44 6.96 -9.08
C LEU A 23 -1.39 5.65 -8.29
N GLN A 24 -0.72 5.64 -7.13
CA GLN A 24 -0.69 4.44 -6.29
C GLN A 24 -2.08 4.12 -5.72
N ALA A 25 -2.81 5.12 -5.22
CA ALA A 25 -4.17 4.92 -4.73
C ALA A 25 -5.11 4.41 -5.84
N ARG A 26 -4.99 4.97 -7.05
CA ARG A 26 -5.73 4.51 -8.24
C ARG A 26 -5.42 3.05 -8.55
N ASN A 27 -4.14 2.69 -8.60
CA ASN A 27 -3.73 1.33 -8.91
C ASN A 27 -4.26 0.34 -7.86
N ALA A 28 -4.14 0.68 -6.57
CA ALA A 28 -4.70 -0.14 -5.50
C ALA A 28 -6.23 -0.27 -5.63
N LYS A 29 -6.96 0.80 -5.95
CA LYS A 29 -8.41 0.75 -6.11
C LYS A 29 -8.83 -0.14 -7.28
N TRP A 30 -8.11 -0.08 -8.41
CA TRP A 30 -8.36 -0.97 -9.55
C TRP A 30 -8.08 -2.44 -9.20
N CYS A 31 -6.92 -2.74 -8.62
CA CYS A 31 -6.54 -4.12 -8.31
C CYS A 31 -7.50 -4.81 -7.34
N ASN A 32 -8.12 -4.03 -6.45
CA ASN A 32 -9.01 -4.53 -5.41
C ASN A 32 -10.50 -4.41 -5.74
N LYS A 33 -10.87 -3.91 -6.93
CA LYS A 33 -12.27 -3.55 -7.25
C LYS A 33 -13.27 -4.72 -7.21
N ASP A 34 -12.79 -5.94 -7.47
CA ASP A 34 -13.62 -7.15 -7.57
C ASP A 34 -13.51 -8.05 -6.32
N MET A 35 -12.92 -7.54 -5.23
CA MET A 35 -12.66 -8.35 -4.03
C MET A 35 -12.93 -7.59 -2.74
N GLN A 36 -13.33 -8.33 -1.71
CA GLN A 36 -13.23 -7.88 -0.34
C GLN A 36 -11.80 -8.09 0.13
N THR A 37 -11.15 -7.04 0.61
CA THR A 37 -9.75 -7.12 1.07
C THR A 37 -9.64 -6.97 2.58
N MET A 38 -8.65 -7.64 3.14
CA MET A 38 -8.21 -7.47 4.52
C MET A 38 -6.68 -7.49 4.53
N HIS A 39 -6.09 -6.43 5.10
CA HIS A 39 -4.64 -6.28 5.28
C HIS A 39 -4.35 -6.16 6.77
N MET A 40 -3.71 -7.18 7.36
CA MET A 40 -3.47 -7.24 8.80
C MET A 40 -2.00 -6.97 9.10
N GLY A 41 -1.72 -5.78 9.65
CA GLY A 41 -0.37 -5.40 10.06
C GLY A 41 0.00 -5.95 11.43
N HIS A 42 1.18 -6.57 11.53
CA HIS A 42 1.68 -7.27 12.69
C HIS A 42 3.09 -6.83 13.08
N GLN A 43 3.39 -6.96 14.38
CA GLN A 43 4.73 -6.85 14.96
C GLN A 43 5.53 -5.64 14.46
N PRO A 44 5.01 -4.40 14.64
CA PRO A 44 5.70 -3.21 14.16
C PRO A 44 7.04 -3.03 14.89
N MET A 45 8.10 -2.86 14.12
CA MET A 45 9.39 -2.39 14.62
C MET A 45 9.60 -0.96 14.14
N ILE A 46 9.58 0.00 15.06
CA ILE A 46 9.66 1.42 14.74
C ILE A 46 10.95 2.02 15.32
N TRP A 47 11.66 2.79 14.50
CA TRP A 47 12.80 3.59 14.89
C TRP A 47 12.51 5.07 14.65
N LEU A 48 12.62 5.88 15.70
CA LEU A 48 12.70 7.33 15.57
C LEU A 48 14.15 7.66 15.22
N ILE A 49 14.37 8.24 14.04
CA ILE A 49 15.71 8.55 13.52
C ILE A 49 16.12 9.93 14.05
N ASP A 50 15.21 10.89 13.98
CA ASP A 50 15.32 12.23 14.54
C ASP A 50 13.91 12.81 14.82
N ASP A 51 13.83 14.11 15.13
CA ASP A 51 12.58 14.79 15.48
C ASP A 51 11.50 14.76 14.39
N THR A 52 11.92 14.58 13.13
CA THR A 52 11.05 14.65 11.94
C THR A 52 11.13 13.42 11.03
N HIS A 53 11.97 12.43 11.33
CA HIS A 53 12.09 11.19 10.54
C HIS A 53 11.94 9.93 11.39
N ALA A 54 11.23 8.95 10.85
CA ALA A 54 11.11 7.63 11.44
C ALA A 54 11.11 6.54 10.36
N ARG A 55 11.41 5.31 10.76
CA ARG A 55 11.29 4.11 9.92
C ARG A 55 10.48 3.06 10.65
N GLY A 56 9.58 2.41 9.93
CA GLY A 56 8.81 1.27 10.42
C GLY A 56 9.01 0.03 9.56
N VAL A 57 9.12 -1.12 10.20
CA VAL A 57 9.03 -2.43 9.54
C VAL A 57 7.79 -3.14 10.09
N PHE A 58 6.98 -3.66 9.18
CA PHE A 58 5.71 -4.33 9.50
C PHE A 58 5.64 -5.64 8.74
N GLN A 59 5.10 -6.67 9.37
CA GLN A 59 4.70 -7.89 8.68
C GLN A 59 3.21 -7.78 8.38
N TYR A 60 2.82 -8.19 7.19
CA TYR A 60 1.42 -8.18 6.77
C TYR A 60 0.99 -9.58 6.38
N GLU A 61 -0.20 -9.94 6.87
CA GLU A 61 -0.97 -11.07 6.35
C GLU A 61 -2.18 -10.50 5.63
N ASP A 62 -2.31 -10.89 4.37
CA ASP A 62 -3.36 -10.44 3.48
C ASP A 62 -4.35 -11.59 3.26
N HIS A 63 -5.63 -11.25 3.28
CA HIS A 63 -6.72 -12.18 2.96
C HIS A 63 -7.74 -11.45 2.09
N MET A 64 -7.82 -11.82 0.81
CA MET A 64 -8.74 -11.22 -0.14
C MET A 64 -9.67 -12.29 -0.73
N CYS A 65 -10.95 -11.97 -0.86
CA CYS A 65 -11.97 -12.89 -1.38
C CYS A 65 -12.69 -12.24 -2.58
N TYR A 66 -12.72 -12.93 -3.72
CA TYR A 66 -13.39 -12.46 -4.92
C TYR A 66 -14.92 -12.54 -4.80
N TYR A 67 -15.62 -11.50 -5.25
CA TYR A 67 -17.08 -11.43 -5.09
C TYR A 67 -17.86 -12.41 -5.97
N ASP A 68 -17.31 -12.79 -7.13
CA ASP A 68 -18.01 -13.58 -8.14
C ASP A 68 -18.04 -15.08 -7.82
N ASP A 69 -16.94 -15.64 -7.33
CA ASP A 69 -16.78 -17.08 -7.10
C ASP A 69 -16.19 -17.46 -5.74
N SER A 70 -15.89 -16.46 -4.88
CA SER A 70 -15.28 -16.67 -3.56
C SER A 70 -13.88 -17.31 -3.60
N GLU A 71 -13.17 -17.25 -4.73
CA GLU A 71 -11.74 -17.61 -4.75
C GLU A 71 -10.97 -16.69 -3.79
N VAL A 72 -10.01 -17.27 -3.07
CA VAL A 72 -9.22 -16.55 -2.07
C VAL A 72 -7.81 -16.31 -2.60
N LEU A 73 -7.34 -15.08 -2.43
CA LEU A 73 -5.94 -14.69 -2.55
C LEU A 73 -5.40 -14.44 -1.15
N GLN A 74 -4.33 -15.15 -0.76
CA GLN A 74 -3.67 -14.97 0.53
C GLN A 74 -2.21 -14.61 0.32
N GLY A 75 -1.69 -13.71 1.14
CA GLY A 75 -0.31 -13.26 1.02
C GLY A 75 0.35 -13.04 2.37
N TRP A 76 1.65 -13.30 2.43
CA TRP A 76 2.51 -12.81 3.50
C TRP A 76 3.61 -11.94 2.91
N LEU A 77 3.82 -10.79 3.54
CA LEU A 77 4.70 -9.75 3.02
C LEU A 77 5.26 -8.86 4.12
N VAL A 78 6.31 -8.12 3.77
CA VAL A 78 6.98 -7.18 4.67
C VAL A 78 6.92 -5.77 4.09
N TYR A 79 6.49 -4.81 4.91
CA TYR A 79 6.61 -3.38 4.64
C TYR A 79 7.83 -2.82 5.33
N CYS A 80 8.55 -1.92 4.66
CA CYS A 80 9.63 -1.13 5.25
C CYS A 80 9.48 0.34 4.83
N ASP A 81 8.86 1.11 5.71
CA ASP A 81 8.35 2.43 5.40
C ASP A 81 9.19 3.53 6.05
N ASP A 82 9.42 4.61 5.29
CA ASP A 82 10.01 5.84 5.82
C ASP A 82 8.89 6.86 6.05
N PHE A 83 8.90 7.48 7.22
CA PHE A 83 7.93 8.47 7.66
C PHE A 83 8.62 9.84 7.86
N VAL A 84 7.90 10.90 7.52
CA VAL A 84 8.33 12.29 7.74
C VAL A 84 7.24 13.04 8.50
N LYS A 85 7.63 13.81 9.53
CA LYS A 85 6.74 14.74 10.23
C LYS A 85 6.69 16.06 9.47
N GLY A 86 5.51 16.47 9.04
CA GLY A 86 5.27 17.77 8.41
C GLY A 86 5.41 18.93 9.39
N SER A 87 5.47 20.15 8.86
CA SER A 87 5.47 21.39 9.66
C SER A 87 4.17 21.58 10.47
N ASP A 88 3.10 20.91 10.07
CA ASP A 88 1.83 20.81 10.78
C ASP A 88 1.85 19.79 11.93
N GLY A 89 2.99 19.13 12.18
CA GLY A 89 3.16 18.14 13.24
C GLY A 89 2.65 16.74 12.89
N ALA A 90 2.02 16.55 11.72
CA ALA A 90 1.47 15.26 11.30
C ALA A 90 2.53 14.39 10.60
N TRP A 91 2.60 13.12 10.99
CA TRP A 91 3.46 12.12 10.35
C TRP A 91 2.80 11.57 9.08
N ARG A 92 3.60 11.42 8.02
CA ARG A 92 3.16 10.90 6.72
C ARG A 92 4.17 9.91 6.17
N ILE A 93 3.69 8.96 5.39
CA ILE A 93 4.53 7.99 4.68
C ILE A 93 5.19 8.70 3.49
N GLN A 94 6.53 8.75 3.50
CA GLN A 94 7.32 9.25 2.37
C GLN A 94 7.70 8.11 1.42
N LYS A 95 8.08 6.96 1.97
CA LYS A 95 8.44 5.80 1.14
C LYS A 95 7.73 4.57 1.66
N LEU A 96 6.99 3.91 0.78
CA LEU A 96 6.34 2.63 1.01
C LEU A 96 7.15 1.56 0.29
N ARG A 97 7.66 0.55 1.00
CA ARG A 97 8.41 -0.55 0.37
C ARG A 97 7.80 -1.88 0.73
N MET A 98 7.14 -2.49 -0.23
CA MET A 98 6.48 -3.77 -0.07
C MET A 98 7.34 -4.88 -0.67
N ALA A 99 7.47 -5.99 0.05
CA ALA A 99 8.08 -7.20 -0.48
C ALA A 99 7.21 -8.41 -0.13
N TYR A 100 6.58 -9.00 -1.14
CA TYR A 100 5.90 -10.29 -0.96
C TYR A 100 6.93 -11.38 -0.67
N ARG A 101 6.59 -12.23 0.29
CA ARG A 101 7.38 -13.41 0.67
C ARG A 101 6.67 -14.68 0.26
N GLU A 102 5.35 -14.68 0.37
CA GLU A 102 4.48 -15.75 -0.05
C GLU A 102 3.22 -15.18 -0.68
N MET A 103 2.66 -15.92 -1.64
CA MET A 103 1.39 -15.65 -2.26
C MET A 103 0.75 -16.99 -2.65
N ASP A 104 -0.48 -17.22 -2.20
CA ASP A 104 -1.34 -18.29 -2.68
C ASP A 104 -2.54 -17.69 -3.41
N GLY A 105 -2.76 -18.12 -4.65
CA GLY A 105 -3.68 -17.49 -5.60
C GLY A 105 -3.03 -16.42 -6.47
N SER A 106 -3.84 -15.64 -7.20
CA SER A 106 -3.35 -14.57 -8.07
C SER A 106 -4.32 -13.40 -8.19
N PHE A 107 -3.77 -12.19 -8.30
CA PHE A 107 -4.55 -11.03 -8.74
C PHE A 107 -5.02 -11.22 -10.18
N ARG A 108 -6.33 -11.14 -10.40
CA ARG A 108 -6.96 -11.18 -11.74
C ARG A 108 -6.81 -9.88 -12.53
N SER A 109 -6.72 -8.73 -11.85
CA SER A 109 -6.75 -7.40 -12.45
C SER A 109 -5.55 -6.54 -12.01
N THR A 110 -4.38 -6.76 -12.60
CA THR A 110 -3.15 -6.01 -12.24
C THR A 110 -2.81 -4.87 -13.20
N MET A 111 -3.35 -4.91 -14.42
CA MET A 111 -3.10 -3.90 -15.46
C MET A 111 -4.21 -2.84 -15.46
N VAL A 112 -3.86 -1.64 -14.97
CA VAL A 112 -4.79 -0.51 -14.87
C VAL A 112 -4.89 0.20 -16.23
N PRO A 113 -6.09 0.35 -16.82
CA PRO A 113 -6.26 1.14 -18.04
C PRO A 113 -5.84 2.60 -17.80
N LYS A 114 -5.24 3.23 -18.82
CA LYS A 114 -4.64 4.57 -18.69
C LYS A 114 -5.66 5.63 -18.29
N ASP A 115 -6.83 5.54 -18.88
CA ASP A 115 -7.99 6.44 -18.77
C ASP A 115 -8.98 6.03 -17.68
N TRP A 116 -8.74 4.89 -17.00
CA TRP A 116 -9.59 4.50 -15.90
C TRP A 116 -9.40 5.45 -14.70
N VAL A 117 -10.52 5.83 -14.12
CA VAL A 117 -10.64 6.54 -12.85
C VAL A 117 -11.76 5.88 -12.05
N PRO A 118 -11.67 5.84 -10.71
CA PRO A 118 -12.77 5.32 -9.93
C PRO A 118 -13.96 6.27 -9.97
N ASP A 119 -15.17 5.71 -9.94
CA ASP A 119 -16.43 6.48 -9.97
C ASP A 119 -16.54 7.44 -8.77
N GLU A 120 -16.08 6.98 -7.61
CA GLU A 120 -15.93 7.79 -6.41
C GLU A 120 -14.50 7.63 -5.86
N TRP A 121 -13.89 8.74 -5.48
CA TRP A 121 -12.77 8.68 -4.55
C TRP A 121 -13.39 8.60 -3.17
N ASP A 122 -13.11 7.55 -2.41
CA ASP A 122 -13.42 7.54 -0.99
C ASP A 122 -12.55 8.64 -0.35
N THR A 123 -13.09 9.86 -0.31
CA THR A 123 -12.61 10.88 0.62
C THR A 123 -13.05 10.41 1.99
N PRO A 124 -12.10 10.15 2.91
CA PRO A 124 -12.43 9.74 4.26
C PRO A 124 -13.34 10.77 4.96
#